data_AF-A0A2T0LSK9-F1
#
_entry.id   AF-A0A2T0LSK9-F1
#
_cell.length_a   1.000
_cell.length_b   1.000
_cell.length_c   1.000
_cell.angle_alpha   90.00
_cell.angle_beta   90.00
_cell.angle_gamma   90.00
#
_symmetry.space_group_name_H-M   'P 1'
#
loop_
_entity.id
_entity.type
_entity.pdbx_description
1 polymer ?
#
loop_
_entity_poly.entity_id
_entity_poly.type
_entity_poly.pdbx_seq_one_letter_code
_entity_poly.pdbx_strand_id
1 'polypeptide(L)'
;MAETMSVDEIVGELREMIEVSLRNPTTLRRLLGNSIVIQYQFVRPGGDVVPYVLTVADGRGGVEPGEVPEQDADLVIRTEPITQHRITSGELGGREAVVSGMLDIRKAPSMPKLVFLRSMFNQYKKARLRADPPDGDGCAVETSGRLGRRGKGGTE
;
A
#
# COMPACT_ATOMS: atom_id res chain seq x y z
N MET A 1 22.60 -12.16 9.42
CA MET A 1 22.69 -11.96 7.96
C MET A 1 21.75 -10.81 7.64
N ALA A 2 22.19 -9.76 6.94
CA ALA A 2 21.28 -8.69 6.55
C ALA A 2 20.28 -9.27 5.53
N GLU A 3 18.99 -9.15 5.80
CA GLU A 3 17.95 -9.54 4.87
C GLU A 3 18.04 -8.60 3.66
N THR A 4 18.18 -9.15 2.45
CA THR A 4 18.34 -8.37 1.22
C THR A 4 17.24 -8.75 0.25
N MET A 5 16.61 -7.74 -0.35
CA MET A 5 15.61 -7.91 -1.40
C MET A 5 16.10 -7.21 -2.67
N SER A 6 15.89 -7.84 -3.82
CA SER A 6 16.21 -7.27 -5.12
C SER A 6 15.15 -6.26 -5.58
N VAL A 7 15.51 -5.43 -6.56
CA VAL A 7 14.57 -4.50 -7.20
C VAL A 7 13.46 -5.24 -7.94
N ASP A 8 13.77 -6.35 -8.60
CA ASP A 8 12.78 -7.16 -9.32
C ASP A 8 11.74 -7.78 -8.39
N GLU A 9 12.14 -8.25 -7.21
CA GLU A 9 11.20 -8.79 -6.22
C GLU A 9 10.21 -7.72 -5.73
N ILE A 10 10.70 -6.51 -5.37
CA ILE A 10 9.80 -5.46 -4.89
C ILE A 10 8.90 -4.92 -6.00
N VAL A 11 9.40 -4.87 -7.24
CA VAL A 11 8.58 -4.50 -8.41
C VAL A 11 7.49 -5.54 -8.65
N GLY A 12 7.80 -6.83 -8.51
CA GLY A 12 6.81 -7.91 -8.53
C GLY A 12 5.71 -7.71 -7.48
N GLU A 13 6.11 -7.36 -6.26
CA GLU A 13 5.18 -7.07 -5.16
C GLU A 13 4.26 -5.87 -5.46
N LEU A 14 4.82 -4.79 -6.00
CA LEU A 14 4.04 -3.61 -6.38
C LEU A 14 3.04 -3.93 -7.50
N ARG A 15 3.42 -4.77 -8.47
CA ARG A 15 2.51 -5.24 -9.52
C ARG A 15 1.37 -6.07 -8.94
N GLU A 16 1.66 -7.01 -8.04
CA GLU A 16 0.64 -7.79 -7.35
C GLU A 16 -0.33 -6.89 -6.55
N MET A 17 0.20 -5.89 -5.84
CA MET A 17 -0.60 -4.91 -5.11
C MET A 17 -1.57 -4.15 -6.04
N ILE A 18 -1.13 -3.76 -7.24
CA ILE A 18 -1.99 -3.15 -8.26
C ILE A 18 -3.06 -4.15 -8.68
N GLU A 19 -2.70 -5.36 -9.08
CA GLU A 19 -3.64 -6.38 -9.55
C GLU A 19 -4.74 -6.68 -8.53
N VAL A 20 -4.38 -6.87 -7.26
CA VAL A 20 -5.34 -7.08 -6.17
C VAL A 20 -6.30 -5.89 -6.04
N SER A 21 -5.78 -4.67 -6.18
CA SER A 21 -6.56 -3.45 -6.07
C SER A 21 -7.52 -3.26 -7.25
N LEU A 22 -7.08 -3.60 -8.47
CA LEU A 22 -7.90 -3.53 -9.68
C LEU A 22 -9.06 -4.54 -9.66
N ARG A 23 -8.94 -5.65 -8.93
CA ARG A 23 -10.03 -6.61 -8.73
C ARG A 23 -11.14 -6.08 -7.80
N ASN A 24 -10.94 -4.94 -7.14
CA ASN A 24 -11.92 -4.37 -6.20
C ASN A 24 -12.68 -3.16 -6.79
N PRO A 25 -13.97 -3.32 -7.17
CA PRO A 25 -14.72 -2.25 -7.81
C PRO A 25 -14.93 -1.02 -6.91
N THR A 26 -14.90 -1.18 -5.59
CA THR A 26 -15.02 -0.05 -4.65
C THR A 26 -13.76 0.81 -4.62
N THR A 27 -12.58 0.19 -4.75
CA THR A 27 -11.30 0.90 -4.84
C THR A 27 -11.16 1.63 -6.16
N LEU A 28 -11.55 0.99 -7.27
CA LEU A 28 -11.57 1.62 -8.58
C LEU A 28 -12.52 2.83 -8.65
N ARG A 29 -13.69 2.75 -8.01
CA ARG A 29 -14.63 3.88 -7.94
C ARG A 29 -14.04 5.13 -7.30
N ARG A 30 -13.07 4.98 -6.38
CA ARG A 30 -12.39 6.11 -5.73
C ARG A 30 -11.36 6.79 -6.65
N LEU A 31 -10.93 6.09 -7.70
CA LEU A 31 -10.05 6.62 -8.75
C LEU A 31 -10.84 7.15 -9.97
N LEU A 32 -12.18 7.04 -10.02
CA LEU A 32 -12.93 7.50 -11.19
C LEU A 32 -12.63 8.98 -11.48
N GLY A 33 -12.10 9.24 -12.68
CA GLY A 33 -11.68 10.58 -13.13
C GLY A 33 -10.33 11.05 -12.59
N ASN A 34 -9.55 10.19 -11.93
CA ASN A 34 -8.21 10.48 -11.46
C ASN A 34 -7.22 9.42 -11.96
N SER A 35 -5.97 9.83 -12.16
CA SER A 35 -4.83 8.93 -12.30
C SER A 35 -3.93 9.08 -11.08
N ILE A 36 -3.09 8.10 -10.83
CA ILE A 36 -1.97 8.23 -9.90
C ILE A 36 -0.68 7.81 -10.58
N VAL A 37 0.35 8.65 -10.46
CA VAL A 37 1.70 8.40 -10.94
C VAL A 37 2.66 8.49 -9.76
N ILE A 38 3.33 7.39 -9.44
CA ILE A 38 4.34 7.35 -8.37
C ILE A 38 5.68 7.02 -9.01
N GLN A 39 6.67 7.87 -8.79
CA GLN A 39 8.05 7.56 -9.14
C GLN A 39 8.73 6.91 -7.94
N TYR A 40 9.15 5.66 -8.10
CA TYR A 40 10.03 4.97 -7.17
C TYR A 40 11.49 5.17 -7.59
N GLN A 41 12.35 5.46 -6.63
CA GLN A 41 13.79 5.55 -6.75
C GLN A 41 14.39 4.50 -5.82
N PHE A 42 14.56 3.27 -6.32
CA PHE A 42 15.08 2.17 -5.50
C PHE A 42 16.59 2.30 -5.34
N VAL A 43 17.04 2.43 -4.10
CA VAL A 43 18.46 2.50 -3.76
C VAL A 43 18.99 1.07 -3.61
N ARG A 44 19.99 0.70 -4.41
CA ARG A 44 20.66 -0.60 -4.34
C ARG A 44 21.80 -0.57 -3.31
N PRO A 45 22.23 -1.75 -2.81
CA PRO A 45 23.50 -1.87 -2.10
C PRO A 45 24.63 -1.34 -2.98
N GLY A 46 25.32 -0.28 -2.53
CA GLY A 46 26.33 0.44 -3.32
C GLY A 46 25.92 1.87 -3.71
N GLY A 47 24.66 2.26 -3.50
CA GLY A 47 24.18 3.63 -3.67
C GLY A 47 23.59 3.96 -5.05
N ASP A 48 23.63 3.01 -5.99
CA ASP A 48 22.98 3.15 -7.29
C ASP A 48 21.47 3.28 -7.13
N VAL A 49 20.87 4.16 -7.93
CA VAL A 49 19.41 4.40 -7.92
C VAL A 49 18.80 3.85 -9.20
N VAL A 50 17.78 3.01 -9.05
CA VAL A 50 17.03 2.45 -10.18
C VAL A 50 15.61 3.00 -10.18
N PRO A 51 15.23 3.81 -11.17
CA PRO A 51 13.93 4.44 -11.19
C PRO A 51 12.87 3.51 -11.80
N TYR A 52 11.68 3.53 -11.20
CA TYR A 52 10.49 2.84 -11.69
C TYR A 52 9.27 3.76 -11.55
N VAL A 53 8.31 3.58 -12.44
CA VAL A 53 7.07 4.37 -12.45
C VAL A 53 5.91 3.42 -12.24
N LEU A 54 5.18 3.64 -11.14
CA LEU A 54 3.89 3.01 -10.90
C LEU A 54 2.80 3.95 -11.41
N THR A 55 1.94 3.44 -12.29
CA THR A 55 0.79 4.19 -12.80
C THR A 55 -0.50 3.41 -12.52
N VAL A 56 -1.55 4.10 -12.05
CA VAL A 56 -2.91 3.55 -12.04
C VAL A 56 -3.88 4.59 -12.58
N ALA A 57 -4.61 4.25 -13.63
CA ALA A 57 -5.59 5.11 -14.29
C ALA A 57 -6.68 4.26 -14.95
N ASP A 58 -7.93 4.70 -14.88
CA ASP A 58 -9.06 4.11 -15.63
C ASP A 58 -9.20 2.58 -15.50
N GLY A 59 -8.98 2.05 -14.30
CA GLY A 59 -9.08 0.61 -14.05
C GLY A 59 -7.91 -0.22 -14.60
N ARG A 60 -6.83 0.43 -15.04
CA ARG A 60 -5.58 -0.17 -15.45
C ARG A 60 -4.46 0.32 -14.55
N GLY A 61 -3.40 -0.48 -14.44
CA GLY A 61 -2.20 -0.03 -13.78
C GLY A 61 -1.02 -0.95 -14.08
N GLY A 62 0.17 -0.46 -13.77
CA GLY A 62 1.42 -1.16 -14.04
C GLY A 62 2.59 -0.51 -13.34
N VAL A 63 3.73 -1.21 -13.38
CA VAL A 63 5.01 -0.76 -12.86
C VAL A 63 6.05 -1.00 -13.94
N GLU A 64 6.62 0.08 -14.46
CA GLU A 64 7.56 0.06 -15.59
C GLU A 64 8.89 0.70 -15.19
N PRO A 65 10.03 0.22 -15.70
CA PRO A 65 11.32 0.86 -15.48
C PRO A 65 11.36 2.22 -16.15
N GLY A 66 12.02 3.19 -15.51
CA GLY A 66 12.23 4.51 -16.07
C GLY A 66 11.91 5.63 -15.08
N GLU A 67 12.06 6.85 -15.57
CA GLU A 67 11.82 8.08 -14.82
C GLU A 67 10.73 8.92 -15.47
N VAL A 68 10.06 9.71 -14.65
CA VAL A 68 9.20 10.79 -15.09
C VAL A 68 9.74 12.09 -14.53
N PRO A 69 9.49 13.24 -15.18
CA PRO A 69 9.76 14.53 -14.57
C PRO A 69 9.05 14.64 -13.21
N GLU A 70 9.74 15.12 -12.18
CA GLU A 70 9.16 15.19 -10.82
C GLU A 70 7.84 15.97 -10.78
N GLN A 71 7.67 16.96 -11.67
CA GLN A 71 6.42 17.74 -11.80
C GLN A 71 5.21 16.89 -12.22
N ASP A 72 5.43 15.83 -12.99
CA ASP A 72 4.40 14.93 -13.53
C ASP A 72 4.09 13.75 -12.58
N ALA A 73 4.97 13.47 -11.61
CA ALA A 73 4.73 12.49 -10.56
C ALA A 73 3.79 13.05 -9.48
N ASP A 74 2.80 12.30 -9.03
CA ASP A 74 2.00 12.69 -7.86
C ASP A 74 2.76 12.51 -6.55
N LEU A 75 3.69 11.56 -6.55
CA LEU A 75 4.49 11.16 -5.42
C LEU A 75 5.85 10.67 -5.93
N VAL A 76 6.93 11.06 -5.25
CA VAL A 76 8.25 10.46 -5.45
C VAL A 76 8.65 9.76 -4.17
N ILE A 77 9.00 8.48 -4.27
CA ILE A 77 9.41 7.65 -3.15
C ILE A 77 10.84 7.19 -3.41
N ARG A 78 11.77 7.54 -2.52
CA ARG A 78 13.13 7.01 -2.54
C ARG A 78 13.35 6.13 -1.32
N THR A 79 13.76 4.89 -1.56
CA THR A 79 13.86 3.87 -0.51
C THR A 79 14.66 2.66 -1.00
N GLU A 80 15.10 1.80 -0.08
CA GLU A 80 15.65 0.49 -0.43
C GLU A 80 14.51 -0.52 -0.69
N PRO A 81 14.70 -1.50 -1.59
CA PRO A 81 13.69 -2.55 -1.83
C PRO A 81 13.19 -3.22 -0.56
N ILE A 82 14.11 -3.60 0.32
CA ILE A 82 13.78 -4.27 1.59
C ILE A 82 12.99 -3.37 2.54
N THR A 83 13.29 -2.07 2.59
CA THR A 83 12.51 -1.13 3.39
C THR A 83 11.08 -1.02 2.87
N GLN A 84 10.92 -0.90 1.56
CA GLN A 84 9.58 -0.84 0.95
C GLN A 84 8.77 -2.10 1.24
N HIS A 85 9.40 -3.28 1.17
CA HIS A 85 8.79 -4.56 1.54
C HIS A 85 8.29 -4.59 2.98
N ARG A 86 9.14 -4.16 3.93
CA ARG A 86 8.75 -4.12 5.34
C ARG A 86 7.60 -3.16 5.60
N ILE A 87 7.49 -2.08 4.82
CA ILE A 87 6.35 -1.15 4.88
C ILE A 87 5.08 -1.79 4.29
N THR A 88 5.17 -2.46 3.14
CA THR A 88 4.02 -3.10 2.49
C THR A 88 3.52 -4.32 3.26
N SER A 89 4.41 -5.11 3.88
CA SER A 89 4.06 -6.23 4.78
C SER A 89 3.51 -5.72 6.12
N GLY A 90 3.90 -4.52 6.53
CA GLY A 90 3.49 -3.88 7.78
C GLY A 90 4.39 -4.22 8.97
N GLU A 91 5.57 -4.77 8.72
CA GLU A 91 6.64 -4.96 9.70
C GLU A 91 7.34 -3.65 10.09
N LEU A 92 7.29 -2.64 9.21
CA LEU A 92 7.85 -1.31 9.44
C LEU A 92 6.77 -0.25 9.25
N GLY A 93 6.60 0.63 10.24
CA GLY A 93 5.68 1.75 10.13
C GLY A 93 6.20 2.81 9.15
N GLY A 94 5.37 3.30 8.23
CA GLY A 94 5.79 4.34 7.27
C GLY A 94 6.33 5.61 7.95
N ARG A 95 5.76 6.03 9.08
CA ARG A 95 6.27 7.16 9.87
C ARG A 95 7.66 6.89 10.45
N GLU A 96 7.88 5.68 10.94
CA GLU A 96 9.17 5.26 11.48
C GLU A 96 10.23 5.23 10.37
N ALA A 97 9.89 4.72 9.19
CA ALA A 97 10.76 4.72 8.02
C ALA A 97 11.16 6.13 7.57
N VAL A 98 10.24 7.10 7.62
CA VAL A 98 10.56 8.51 7.30
C VAL A 98 11.49 9.13 8.34
N VAL A 99 11.17 8.99 9.63
CA VAL A 99 11.96 9.59 10.72
C VAL A 99 13.39 9.02 10.78
N SER A 100 13.55 7.75 10.46
CA SER A 100 14.85 7.07 10.40
C SER A 100 15.63 7.33 9.10
N GLY A 101 15.04 8.03 8.11
CA GLY A 101 15.66 8.30 6.82
C GLY A 101 15.68 7.11 5.85
N MET A 102 15.03 5.99 6.18
CA MET A 102 14.91 4.82 5.30
C MET A 102 13.90 5.04 4.16
N LEU A 103 12.99 6.01 4.32
CA LEU A 103 11.98 6.38 3.34
C LEU A 103 11.98 7.90 3.15
N ASP A 104 12.32 8.35 1.95
CA ASP A 104 12.17 9.75 1.53
C ASP A 104 10.94 9.85 0.64
N ILE A 105 9.97 10.67 1.05
CA ILE A 105 8.74 10.93 0.29
C ILE A 105 8.74 12.39 -0.12
N ARG A 106 8.67 12.65 -1.42
CA ARG A 106 8.55 13.99 -1.97
C ARG A 106 7.21 14.14 -2.66
N LYS A 107 6.71 15.38 -2.62
CA LYS A 107 5.37 15.78 -3.06
C LYS A 107 4.27 15.15 -2.20
N ALA A 108 3.16 15.88 -2.10
CA ALA A 108 1.96 15.39 -1.45
C ALA A 108 0.90 15.20 -2.53
N PRO A 109 0.39 13.97 -2.73
CA PRO A 109 -0.70 13.76 -3.66
C PRO A 109 -1.98 14.35 -3.09
N SER A 110 -2.98 14.57 -3.95
CA SER A 110 -4.29 15.05 -3.51
C SER A 110 -4.95 14.08 -2.52
N MET A 111 -5.85 14.57 -1.67
CA MET A 111 -6.57 13.74 -0.69
C MET A 111 -7.27 12.51 -1.32
N PRO A 112 -7.95 12.61 -2.48
CA PRO A 112 -8.50 11.43 -3.15
C PRO A 112 -7.45 10.37 -3.49
N LYS A 113 -6.28 10.79 -4.01
CA LYS A 113 -5.16 9.90 -4.35
C LYS A 113 -4.56 9.25 -3.10
N LEU A 114 -4.44 9.98 -1.98
CA LEU A 114 -4.02 9.41 -0.69
C LEU A 114 -4.99 8.34 -0.16
N VAL A 115 -6.30 8.59 -0.23
CA VAL A 115 -7.32 7.62 0.21
C VAL A 115 -7.29 6.38 -0.69
N PHE A 116 -7.05 6.56 -1.99
CA PHE A 116 -6.85 5.46 -2.92
C PHE A 116 -5.61 4.63 -2.57
N LEU A 117 -4.44 5.26 -2.40
CA LEU A 117 -3.21 4.58 -1.97
C LEU A 117 -3.43 3.77 -0.71
N ARG A 118 -3.97 4.39 0.34
CA ARG A 118 -4.30 3.69 1.59
C ARG A 118 -5.24 2.50 1.35
N SER A 119 -6.18 2.59 0.41
CA SER A 119 -7.08 1.48 0.08
C SER A 119 -6.32 0.33 -0.58
N MET A 120 -5.40 0.62 -1.51
CA MET A 120 -4.55 -0.38 -2.15
C MET A 120 -3.73 -1.17 -1.13
N PHE A 121 -2.97 -0.46 -0.28
CA PHE A 121 -2.14 -1.07 0.76
C PHE A 121 -2.96 -1.98 1.68
N ASN A 122 -4.11 -1.50 2.16
CA ASN A 122 -4.97 -2.29 3.06
C ASN A 122 -5.56 -3.52 2.37
N GLN A 123 -5.85 -3.45 1.07
CA GLN A 123 -6.38 -4.59 0.32
C GLN A 123 -5.32 -5.64 0.07
N TYR A 124 -4.13 -5.20 -0.32
CA TYR A 124 -2.99 -6.08 -0.51
C TYR A 124 -2.61 -6.80 0.79
N LYS A 125 -2.51 -6.07 1.92
CA LYS A 125 -2.28 -6.67 3.23
C LYS A 125 -3.33 -7.72 3.59
N LYS A 126 -4.62 -7.44 3.34
CA LYS A 126 -5.71 -8.40 3.56
C LYS A 126 -5.64 -9.61 2.64
N ALA A 127 -5.19 -9.45 1.39
CA ALA A 127 -5.01 -10.54 0.44
C ALA A 127 -3.88 -11.47 0.89
N ARG A 128 -2.73 -10.91 1.30
CA ARG A 128 -1.62 -11.69 1.84
C ARG A 128 -2.01 -12.50 3.08
N LEU A 129 -2.70 -11.89 4.04
CA LEU A 129 -3.19 -12.59 5.25
C LEU A 129 -4.17 -13.74 4.97
N ARG A 130 -4.84 -13.75 3.80
CA ARG A 130 -5.72 -14.84 3.40
C ARG A 130 -4.97 -15.96 2.68
N ALA A 131 -3.93 -15.61 1.92
CA ALA A 131 -3.10 -16.57 1.19
C ALA A 131 -2.13 -17.29 2.12
N ASP A 132 -1.63 -16.59 3.14
CA ASP A 132 -0.73 -17.08 4.18
C ASP A 132 -1.37 -16.74 5.54
N PRO A 133 -2.39 -17.50 5.98
CA PRO A 133 -2.95 -17.31 7.31
C PRO A 133 -1.82 -17.57 8.31
N PRO A 134 -1.56 -16.65 9.28
CA PRO A 134 -0.59 -16.94 10.31
C PRO A 134 -1.00 -18.25 10.98
N ASP A 135 -0.10 -19.24 10.98
CA ASP A 135 -0.26 -20.50 11.69
C ASP A 135 -0.83 -20.18 13.08
N GLY A 136 -1.98 -20.76 13.36
CA GLY A 136 -2.90 -20.26 14.37
C GLY A 136 -2.25 -20.09 15.74
N ASP A 137 -2.25 -18.84 16.24
CA ASP A 137 -2.42 -18.57 17.65
C ASP A 137 -3.25 -17.29 17.84
N GLY A 138 -4.46 -17.50 18.37
CA GLY A 138 -5.37 -16.54 18.99
C GLY A 138 -5.28 -15.05 18.64
N CYS A 139 -6.17 -14.60 17.76
CA CYS A 139 -6.91 -13.37 18.05
C CYS A 139 -8.38 -13.52 17.64
N ALA A 140 -9.10 -14.33 18.42
CA ALA A 140 -10.53 -14.15 18.55
C ALA A 140 -10.74 -12.75 19.13
N VAL A 141 -11.18 -11.80 18.29
CA VAL A 141 -11.78 -10.57 18.81
C VAL A 141 -13.06 -11.02 19.50
N GLU A 142 -13.00 -11.16 20.82
CA GLU A 142 -14.15 -11.36 21.68
C GLU A 142 -15.13 -10.18 21.49
N THR A 143 -16.10 -10.34 20.60
CA THR A 143 -17.36 -9.60 20.72
C THR A 143 -18.17 -10.24 21.83
N SER A 144 -17.83 -9.93 23.09
CA SER A 144 -18.61 -10.33 24.25
C SER A 144 -18.81 -9.17 25.22
N GLY A 145 -20.08 -8.78 25.37
CA GLY A 145 -20.61 -7.88 26.40
C GLY A 145 -21.40 -6.73 25.79
N ARG A 146 -22.73 -6.62 25.89
CA ARG A 146 -23.67 -7.31 26.78
C ARG A 146 -25.10 -7.08 26.28
N LEU A 147 -25.88 -8.14 26.36
CA LEU A 147 -27.30 -8.28 26.09
C LEU A 147 -28.18 -7.60 27.18
N GLY A 148 -29.35 -7.07 26.78
CA GLY A 148 -30.54 -6.88 27.62
C GLY A 148 -30.98 -5.41 27.80
N ARG A 149 -32.25 -5.02 27.74
CA ARG A 149 -33.53 -5.74 27.66
C ARG A 149 -34.64 -4.68 27.43
N ARG A 150 -35.60 -5.00 26.57
CA ARG A 150 -37.04 -4.62 26.60
C ARG A 150 -37.47 -3.21 27.04
N GLY A 151 -38.13 -2.52 26.12
CA GLY A 151 -39.27 -1.65 26.40
C GLY A 151 -40.25 -1.74 25.23
N LYS A 152 -41.27 -2.60 25.35
CA LYS A 152 -42.50 -2.56 24.53
C LYS A 152 -43.12 -1.17 24.74
N GLY A 153 -43.48 -0.43 23.70
CA GLY A 153 -44.72 -0.67 22.97
C GLY A 153 -45.86 -0.01 23.74
N GLY A 154 -46.13 1.25 23.42
CA GLY A 154 -47.34 1.94 23.85
C GLY A 154 -48.46 1.67 22.86
N THR A 155 -49.65 1.38 23.39
CA THR A 155 -50.95 1.73 22.81
C THR A 155 -52.01 1.43 23.88
N GLU A 156 -52.85 2.44 24.11
CA GLU A 156 -54.22 2.44 24.65
C GLU A 156 -54.43 2.18 26.15
#